data_AF-A0A7S0QIX1-F1
#
_entry.id   AF-A0A7S0QIX1-F1
#
_cell.length_a   1.000
_cell.length_b   1.000
_cell.length_c   1.000
_cell.angle_alpha   90.00
_cell.angle_beta   90.00
_cell.angle_gamma   90.00
#
_symmetry.space_group_name_H-M   'P 1'
#
loop_
_entity.id
_entity.type
_entity.pdbx_description
1 polymer ?
#
loop_
_entity_poly.entity_id
_entity_poly.type
_entity_poly.pdbx_seq_one_letter_code
_entity_poly.pdbx_strand_id
1 'polypeptide(L)'
;GGAAAAGRCVGPAPFEVIVWCVSNRTGEVVLLWIYVLYAFFTVCMTAVQARQICGNVTTNELINWHRYPGWAREDGGFVNPYDRGVVHNIRQFLQGYPSCPRGAAVLAAGPNGEEMRALLRS
;
A
#
# COMPACT_ATOMS: atom_id res chain seq x y z
N GLY A 1 45.48 53.79 -18.64
CA GLY A 1 45.02 52.43 -18.96
C GLY A 1 44.85 51.68 -17.66
N GLY A 2 43.66 51.13 -17.42
CA GLY A 2 43.35 50.42 -16.18
C GLY A 2 41.88 50.00 -16.18
N ALA A 3 41.54 49.04 -17.04
CA ALA A 3 40.23 48.41 -17.02
C ALA A 3 40.17 47.46 -15.82
N ALA A 4 39.47 47.87 -14.76
CA ALA A 4 39.13 46.98 -13.66
C ALA A 4 38.23 45.85 -14.19
N ALA A 5 38.73 44.62 -14.14
CA ALA A 5 37.96 43.44 -14.48
C ALA A 5 36.82 43.28 -13.48
N ALA A 6 35.59 43.55 -13.93
CA ALA A 6 34.37 43.23 -13.18
C ALA A 6 34.25 41.70 -13.11
N GLY A 7 34.73 41.12 -12.01
CA GLY A 7 34.54 39.69 -11.72
C GLY A 7 33.05 39.40 -11.54
N ARG A 8 32.50 38.50 -12.35
CA ARG A 8 31.13 38.01 -12.17
C ARG A 8 31.08 37.21 -10.86
N CYS A 9 30.18 37.57 -9.95
CA CYS A 9 29.86 36.74 -8.80
C CYS A 9 29.18 35.45 -9.31
N VAL A 10 29.92 34.35 -9.35
CA VAL A 10 29.35 33.02 -9.57
C VAL A 10 28.80 32.57 -8.22
N GLY A 11 27.50 32.27 -8.16
CA GLY A 11 26.88 31.73 -6.94
C GLY A 11 27.49 30.38 -6.55
N PRO A 12 27.28 29.92 -5.30
CA PRO A 12 27.81 28.64 -4.85
C PRO A 12 27.33 27.52 -5.75
N ALA A 13 28.21 26.59 -6.05
CA ALA A 13 27.84 25.45 -6.87
C ALA A 13 26.82 24.58 -6.11
N PRO A 14 25.94 23.83 -6.80
CA PRO A 14 24.92 23.00 -6.15
C PRO A 14 25.49 22.03 -5.10
N PHE A 15 26.70 21.50 -5.35
CA PHE A 15 27.37 20.62 -4.39
C PHE A 15 27.75 21.35 -3.09
N GLU A 16 28.14 22.62 -3.15
CA GLU A 16 28.51 23.42 -1.97
C GLU A 16 27.29 23.69 -1.11
N VAL A 17 26.14 23.97 -1.74
CA VAL A 17 24.86 24.15 -1.05
C VAL A 17 24.44 22.86 -0.35
N ILE A 18 24.60 21.70 -1.01
CA ILE A 18 24.29 20.40 -0.40
C ILE A 18 25.17 20.13 0.82
N VAL A 19 26.50 20.31 0.69
CA VAL A 19 27.43 20.10 1.80
C VAL A 19 27.11 21.05 2.95
N TRP A 20 26.83 22.32 2.67
CA TRP A 20 26.41 23.29 3.68
C TRP A 20 25.12 22.87 4.39
N CYS A 21 24.09 22.42 3.65
CA CYS A 21 22.84 21.92 4.23
C CYS A 21 23.08 20.69 5.12
N VAL A 22 23.93 19.75 4.69
CA VAL A 22 24.27 18.57 5.49
C VAL A 22 24.98 18.96 6.79
N SER A 23 25.88 19.95 6.75
CA SER A 23 26.66 20.39 7.91
C SER A 23 25.88 21.30 8.87
N ASN A 24 25.03 22.19 8.37
CA ASN A 24 24.32 23.19 9.18
C ASN A 24 22.86 22.82 9.49
N ARG A 25 22.26 21.89 8.74
CA ARG A 25 20.84 21.49 8.84
C ARG A 25 20.67 19.97 8.89
N THR A 26 21.61 19.27 9.54
CA THR A 26 21.67 17.81 9.56
C THR A 26 20.35 17.15 9.95
N GLY A 27 19.65 17.67 10.97
CA GLY A 27 18.36 17.12 11.42
C GLY A 27 17.27 17.17 10.36
N GLU A 28 17.14 18.29 9.65
CA GLU A 28 16.16 18.46 8.57
C GLU A 28 16.46 17.54 7.40
N VAL A 29 17.74 17.39 7.04
CA VAL A 29 18.20 16.47 5.98
C VAL A 29 17.91 15.01 6.36
N VAL A 30 18.16 14.61 7.61
CA VAL A 30 17.85 13.25 8.10
C VAL A 30 16.35 12.98 8.04
N LEU A 31 15.52 13.92 8.51
CA LEU A 31 14.06 13.78 8.42
C LEU A 31 13.58 13.68 6.97
N LEU A 32 14.12 14.50 6.06
CA LEU A 32 13.81 14.42 4.63
C LEU A 32 14.11 13.02 4.06
N TRP A 33 15.28 12.45 4.39
CA TRP A 33 15.62 11.09 3.97
C TRP A 33 14.68 10.04 4.53
N ILE A 34 14.31 10.14 5.81
CA ILE A 34 13.33 9.24 6.42
C ILE A 34 11.98 9.35 5.70
N TYR A 35 11.52 10.56 5.39
CA TYR A 35 10.28 10.78 4.65
C TYR A 35 10.33 10.22 3.23
N VAL A 36 11.45 10.36 2.52
CA VAL A 36 11.63 9.80 1.18
C VAL A 36 11.55 8.27 1.22
N LEU A 37 12.24 7.62 2.16
CA LEU A 37 12.18 6.18 2.33
C LEU A 37 10.77 5.72 2.69
N TYR A 38 10.13 6.38 3.66
CA TYR A 38 8.76 6.07 4.08
C TYR A 38 7.76 6.22 2.92
N ALA A 39 7.86 7.31 2.14
CA ALA A 39 7.01 7.55 0.98
C ALA A 39 7.22 6.46 -0.09
N PHE A 40 8.47 6.07 -0.36
CA PHE A 40 8.78 4.99 -1.30
C PHE A 40 8.13 3.67 -0.90
N PHE A 41 8.29 3.23 0.35
CA PHE A 41 7.66 2.01 0.85
C PHE A 41 6.13 2.09 0.81
N THR A 42 5.58 3.24 1.21
CA THR A 42 4.14 3.50 1.17
C THR A 42 3.59 3.33 -0.25
N VAL A 43 4.21 3.97 -1.24
CA VAL A 43 3.79 3.86 -2.65
C VAL A 43 3.85 2.42 -3.14
N CYS A 44 4.93 1.69 -2.84
CA CYS A 44 5.06 0.29 -3.25
C CYS A 44 3.97 -0.58 -2.63
N MET A 45 3.72 -0.43 -1.32
CA MET A 45 2.69 -1.19 -0.62
C MET A 45 1.29 -0.82 -1.10
N THR A 46 1.02 0.45 -1.38
CA THR A 46 -0.25 0.89 -1.96
C THR A 46 -0.45 0.30 -3.36
N ALA A 47 0.58 0.23 -4.20
CA ALA A 47 0.49 -0.38 -5.52
C ALA A 47 0.16 -1.88 -5.44
N VAL A 48 0.82 -2.60 -4.52
CA VAL A 48 0.53 -4.03 -4.28
C VAL A 48 -0.91 -4.23 -3.80
N GLN A 49 -1.36 -3.42 -2.82
CA GLN A 49 -2.72 -3.49 -2.31
C GLN A 49 -3.76 -3.11 -3.37
N ALA A 50 -3.49 -2.10 -4.20
CA ALA A 50 -4.35 -1.74 -5.31
C ALA A 50 -4.47 -2.89 -6.32
N ARG A 51 -3.36 -3.57 -6.63
CA ARG A 51 -3.38 -4.77 -7.48
C ARG A 51 -4.21 -5.90 -6.86
N GLN A 52 -4.07 -6.11 -5.57
CA GLN A 52 -4.86 -7.10 -4.82
C GLN A 52 -6.35 -6.78 -4.87
N ILE A 53 -6.75 -5.52 -4.69
CA ILE A 53 -8.14 -5.07 -4.80
C ILE A 53 -8.66 -5.25 -6.23
N CYS A 54 -7.90 -4.81 -7.24
CA CYS A 54 -8.28 -4.94 -8.65
C CYS A 54 -8.45 -6.39 -9.07
N GLY A 55 -7.63 -7.29 -8.54
CA GLY A 55 -7.74 -8.72 -8.79
C GLY A 55 -8.76 -9.41 -7.89
N ASN A 56 -9.26 -8.78 -6.84
CA ASN A 56 -9.96 -9.46 -5.73
C ASN A 56 -9.17 -10.67 -5.23
N VAL A 57 -7.89 -10.45 -4.91
CA VAL A 57 -6.94 -11.46 -4.40
C VAL A 57 -6.38 -10.99 -3.08
N THR A 58 -6.48 -11.80 -2.04
CA THR A 58 -5.81 -11.50 -0.76
C THR A 58 -4.37 -12.03 -0.73
N THR A 59 -3.51 -11.44 0.12
CA THR A 59 -2.15 -11.95 0.32
C THR A 59 -2.14 -13.43 0.73
N ASN A 60 -3.13 -13.87 1.52
CA ASN A 60 -3.26 -15.27 1.93
C ASN A 60 -3.54 -16.19 0.73
N GLU A 61 -4.37 -15.76 -0.22
CA GLU A 61 -4.61 -16.50 -1.46
C GLU A 61 -3.34 -16.57 -2.33
N LEU A 62 -2.62 -15.46 -2.49
CA LEU A 62 -1.39 -15.40 -3.29
C LEU A 62 -0.24 -16.24 -2.71
N ILE A 63 -0.18 -16.41 -1.39
CA ILE A 63 0.86 -17.23 -0.75
C ILE A 63 0.45 -18.71 -0.70
N ASN A 64 -0.82 -18.99 -0.41
CA ASN A 64 -1.28 -20.35 -0.12
C ASN A 64 -1.95 -21.06 -1.31
N TRP A 65 -1.99 -20.46 -2.50
CA TRP A 65 -2.64 -21.08 -3.68
C TRP A 65 -2.08 -22.46 -4.03
N HIS A 66 -0.78 -22.68 -3.84
CA HIS A 66 -0.11 -23.96 -4.10
C HIS A 66 -0.69 -25.13 -3.28
N ARG A 67 -1.38 -24.84 -2.17
CA ARG A 67 -2.03 -25.83 -1.32
C ARG A 67 -3.40 -26.25 -1.84
N TYR A 68 -4.02 -25.48 -2.73
CA TYR A 68 -5.37 -25.73 -3.22
C TYR A 68 -5.33 -26.34 -4.64
N PRO A 69 -5.60 -27.65 -4.78
CA PRO A 69 -5.67 -28.29 -6.09
C PRO A 69 -6.82 -27.65 -6.89
N GLY A 70 -6.49 -27.04 -8.03
CA GLY A 70 -7.42 -26.29 -8.89
C GLY A 70 -7.18 -24.78 -8.93
N TRP A 71 -6.34 -24.22 -8.05
CA TRP A 71 -5.88 -22.82 -8.15
C TRP A 71 -4.56 -22.70 -8.94
N ALA A 72 -3.94 -23.84 -9.23
CA ALA A 72 -2.85 -23.97 -10.19
C ALA A 72 -3.42 -24.10 -11.59
N ARG A 73 -3.02 -23.19 -12.47
CA ARG A 73 -3.26 -23.27 -13.91
C ARG A 73 -2.40 -24.40 -14.49
N GLU A 74 -2.81 -24.94 -15.63
CA GLU A 74 -2.04 -25.99 -16.33
C GLU A 74 -0.61 -25.55 -16.71
N ASP A 75 -0.35 -24.25 -16.80
CA ASP A 75 0.97 -23.65 -17.03
C ASP A 75 1.78 -23.43 -15.72
N GLY A 76 1.26 -23.85 -14.56
CA GLY A 76 1.87 -23.63 -13.25
C GLY A 76 1.64 -22.23 -12.67
N GLY A 77 0.85 -21.38 -13.34
CA GLY A 77 0.48 -20.05 -12.84
C GLY A 77 -0.66 -20.09 -11.80
N PHE A 78 -0.84 -19.00 -11.07
CA PHE A 78 -1.99 -18.80 -10.19
C PHE A 78 -3.23 -18.43 -11.00
N VAL A 79 -4.33 -19.18 -10.85
CA VAL A 79 -5.67 -18.80 -11.32
C VAL A 79 -6.43 -18.19 -10.16
N ASN A 80 -6.90 -16.96 -10.30
CA ASN A 80 -7.81 -16.39 -9.31
C ASN A 80 -9.27 -16.78 -9.60
N PRO A 81 -9.92 -17.66 -8.82
CA PRO A 81 -11.34 -17.98 -8.98
C PRO A 81 -12.28 -16.84 -8.58
N TYR A 82 -11.79 -15.83 -7.84
CA TYR A 82 -12.60 -14.73 -7.33
C TYR A 82 -12.57 -13.47 -8.21
N ASP A 83 -11.78 -13.48 -9.28
CA ASP A 83 -11.68 -12.35 -10.21
C ASP A 83 -12.94 -12.29 -11.08
N ARG A 84 -13.69 -11.18 -10.97
CA ARG A 84 -14.89 -10.91 -11.78
C ARG A 84 -14.68 -9.72 -12.73
N GLY A 85 -13.42 -9.31 -12.92
CA GLY A 85 -13.02 -8.13 -13.67
C GLY A 85 -12.81 -6.90 -12.78
N VAL A 86 -11.84 -6.07 -13.17
CA VAL A 86 -11.32 -4.94 -12.38
C VAL A 86 -12.41 -3.99 -11.88
N VAL A 87 -13.36 -3.61 -12.75
CA VAL A 87 -14.45 -2.68 -12.39
C VAL A 87 -15.38 -3.29 -11.35
N HIS A 88 -15.70 -4.58 -11.47
CA HIS A 88 -16.56 -5.28 -10.51
C HIS A 88 -15.85 -5.43 -9.16
N ASN A 89 -14.57 -5.79 -9.18
CA ASN A 89 -13.78 -6.00 -7.97
C ASN A 89 -13.59 -4.69 -7.19
N ILE A 90 -13.27 -3.58 -7.88
CA ILE A 90 -13.18 -2.26 -7.25
C ILE A 90 -14.55 -1.83 -6.71
N ARG A 91 -15.62 -2.00 -7.48
CA ARG A 91 -16.97 -1.65 -7.03
C ARG A 91 -17.37 -2.46 -5.80
N GLN A 92 -17.07 -3.75 -5.76
CA GLN A 92 -17.31 -4.62 -4.62
C GLN A 92 -16.50 -4.20 -3.39
N PHE A 93 -15.25 -3.79 -3.58
CA PHE A 93 -14.43 -3.24 -2.51
C PHE A 93 -15.00 -1.92 -1.95
N LEU A 94 -15.40 -0.99 -2.82
CA LEU A 94 -15.96 0.31 -2.42
C LEU A 94 -17.34 0.21 -1.77
N GLN A 95 -18.17 -0.74 -2.21
CA GLN A 95 -19.51 -0.98 -1.64
C GLN A 95 -19.46 -1.82 -0.35
N GLY A 96 -18.28 -2.38 -0.04
CA GLY A 96 -18.13 -3.35 1.03
C GLY A 96 -18.63 -4.73 0.62
N TYR A 97 -18.02 -5.75 1.21
CA TYR A 97 -18.52 -7.11 1.06
C TYR A 97 -19.75 -7.25 1.95
N PRO A 98 -20.89 -7.77 1.43
CA PRO A 98 -22.00 -8.10 2.30
C PRO A 98 -21.48 -9.07 3.35
N SER A 99 -21.55 -8.67 4.62
CA SER A 99 -21.26 -9.53 5.76
C SER A 99 -22.03 -10.81 5.52
N CYS A 100 -21.32 -11.92 5.35
CA CYS A 100 -21.93 -13.18 4.98
C CYS A 100 -23.14 -13.43 5.91
N PRO A 101 -24.38 -13.53 5.39
CA PRO A 101 -25.52 -13.89 6.22
C PRO A 101 -25.29 -15.23 6.90
N ARG A 102 -24.43 -16.09 6.34
CA ARG A 102 -23.98 -17.34 6.93
C ARG A 102 -23.05 -17.13 8.13
N GLY A 103 -22.17 -16.12 8.12
CA GLY A 103 -21.34 -15.76 9.27
C GLY A 103 -22.18 -15.13 10.37
N ALA A 104 -23.08 -14.21 10.02
CA ALA A 104 -24.05 -13.65 10.94
C ALA A 104 -25.03 -14.70 11.50
N ALA A 105 -25.49 -15.64 10.67
CA ALA A 105 -26.37 -16.75 11.06
C ALA A 105 -25.64 -17.81 11.89
N VAL A 106 -24.37 -18.13 11.59
CA VAL A 106 -23.55 -19.05 12.40
C VAL A 106 -23.20 -18.43 13.74
N LEU A 107 -22.90 -17.13 13.79
CA LEU A 107 -22.70 -16.39 15.05
C LEU A 107 -24.01 -16.27 15.83
N ALA A 108 -25.13 -16.04 15.14
CA ALA A 108 -26.48 -15.98 15.72
C ALA A 108 -27.03 -17.34 16.20
N ALA A 109 -26.62 -18.44 15.59
CA ALA A 109 -27.07 -19.81 15.90
C ALA A 109 -26.11 -20.55 16.84
N GLY A 110 -24.91 -20.01 17.08
CA GLY A 110 -24.01 -20.50 18.12
C GLY A 110 -24.54 -20.18 19.52
N PRO A 111 -24.13 -20.93 20.55
CA PRO A 111 -24.62 -20.78 21.93
C PRO A 111 -24.39 -19.38 22.54
N ASN A 112 -23.51 -18.57 21.94
CA ASN A 112 -23.18 -17.21 22.38
C ASN A 112 -23.77 -16.12 21.47
N GLY A 113 -24.71 -16.48 20.60
CA GLY A 113 -25.27 -15.56 19.61
C GLY A 113 -26.06 -14.40 20.22
N GLU A 114 -26.62 -14.56 21.41
CA GLU A 114 -27.30 -13.46 22.12
C GLU A 114 -26.31 -12.45 22.72
N GLU A 115 -25.18 -12.90 23.28
CA GLU A 115 -24.14 -12.01 23.79
C GLU A 115 -23.52 -11.17 22.68
N MET A 116 -23.20 -11.78 21.53
CA MET A 116 -22.64 -11.06 20.39
C MET A 116 -23.62 -10.02 19.82
N ARG A 117 -24.94 -10.32 19.83
CA ARG A 117 -25.99 -9.37 19.44
C ARG A 117 -26.19 -8.23 20.44
N ALA A 118 -25.82 -8.42 21.71
CA ALA A 118 -25.84 -7.36 22.71
C ALA A 118 -24.68 -6.37 22.47
N LEU A 119 -23.48 -6.88 22.16
CA LEU A 119 -22.29 -6.05 21.86
C LEU A 119 -22.40 -5.23 20.58
N LEU A 120 -23.13 -5.72 19.57
CA LEU A 120 -23.35 -4.98 18.32
C LEU A 120 -24.43 -3.88 18.43
N ARG A 121 -25.12 -3.79 19.57
CA ARG A 121 -26.16 -2.78 19.84
C ARG A 121 -25.74 -1.70 20.85
N SER A 122 -24.54 -1.83 21.44
CA SER A 122 -23.91 -0.79 22.29
C SER A 122 -22.96 0.06 21.47
#